data_AF-A0A7J2KTJ8-F1
#
_entry.id   AF-A0A7J2KTJ8-F1
#
_cell.length_a   1.000
_cell.length_b   1.000
_cell.length_c   1.000
_cell.angle_alpha   90.00
_cell.angle_beta   90.00
_cell.angle_gamma   90.00
#
_symmetry.space_group_name_H-M   'P 1'
#
loop_
_entity.id
_entity.type
_entity.pdbx_description
1 polymer ?
#
loop_
_entity_poly.entity_id
_entity_poly.type
_entity_poly.pdbx_seq_one_letter_code
_entity_poly.pdbx_strand_id
1 'polypeptide(L)'
;MKIGYILFILVVLAVFAGCIHSSKTQASGVADRNKKIIEAKSIQKSFEDAYSELKAAIDEGNQKAAQKSYKSLLEAYNLAKEKAGKTHMRFMVNENNLSLLNNQINRGDFKDANKTISGIAGSCGVTVCHQRTGGSMANMEYEYGVIQKAVQAGDLVTARKHFPAFKKYFYESKKLTSKFLPELTKERMKDEYVDNLEAALKANNTKAAQKAVNVISKNTCSLAGCHAIFLS
;
A
#
# COMPACT_ATOMS: atom_id res chain seq x y z
N MET A 1 -62.67 21.03 -14.17
CA MET A 1 -61.78 20.00 -13.56
C MET A 1 -60.71 19.48 -14.54
N LYS A 2 -59.91 20.33 -15.20
CA LYS A 2 -58.88 19.85 -16.16
C LYS A 2 -57.45 20.37 -15.91
N ILE A 3 -57.28 21.35 -15.02
CA ILE A 3 -55.97 21.98 -14.75
C ILE A 3 -55.18 21.20 -13.69
N GLY A 4 -55.85 20.62 -12.69
CA GLY A 4 -55.18 19.84 -11.63
C GLY A 4 -54.52 18.54 -12.12
N TYR A 5 -55.03 17.93 -13.19
CA TYR A 5 -54.50 16.68 -13.73
C TYR A 5 -53.18 16.87 -14.49
N ILE A 6 -53.03 18.01 -15.18
CA ILE A 6 -51.80 18.35 -15.92
C ILE A 6 -50.66 18.68 -14.94
N LEU A 7 -50.97 19.37 -13.84
CA LEU A 7 -49.99 19.69 -12.80
C LEU A 7 -49.47 18.42 -12.10
N PHE A 8 -50.35 17.45 -11.84
CA PHE A 8 -49.98 16.19 -11.21
C PHE A 8 -49.07 15.33 -12.11
N ILE A 9 -49.35 15.25 -13.41
CA ILE A 9 -48.52 14.51 -14.37
C ILE A 9 -47.13 15.15 -14.50
N LEU A 10 -47.02 16.48 -14.50
CA LEU A 10 -45.74 17.18 -14.57
C LEU A 10 -44.88 16.95 -13.33
N VAL A 11 -45.47 16.92 -12.13
CA VAL A 11 -44.74 16.62 -10.88
C VAL A 11 -44.25 15.17 -10.86
N VAL A 12 -45.07 14.20 -11.29
CA VAL A 12 -44.67 12.80 -11.37
C VAL A 12 -43.53 12.61 -12.38
N LEU A 13 -43.61 13.22 -13.57
CA LEU A 13 -42.53 13.17 -14.57
C LEU A 13 -41.23 13.80 -14.08
N ALA A 14 -41.29 14.89 -13.32
CA ALA A 14 -40.10 15.53 -12.73
C ALA A 14 -39.44 14.66 -11.66
N VAL A 15 -40.21 13.95 -10.83
CA VAL A 15 -39.68 13.01 -9.82
C VAL A 15 -39.06 11.78 -10.49
N PHE A 16 -39.70 11.23 -11.54
CA PHE A 16 -39.12 10.12 -12.30
C PHE A 16 -37.85 10.54 -13.07
N ALA A 17 -37.81 11.74 -13.65
CA ALA A 17 -36.61 12.27 -14.30
C ALA A 17 -35.45 12.49 -13.31
N GLY A 18 -35.74 12.95 -12.08
CA GLY A 18 -34.76 13.10 -10.99
C GLY A 18 -34.19 11.76 -10.50
N CYS A 19 -35.02 10.72 -10.39
CA CYS A 19 -34.58 9.36 -10.05
C CYS A 19 -33.74 8.71 -11.17
N ILE A 20 -34.06 8.97 -12.44
CA ILE A 20 -33.28 8.49 -13.60
C ILE A 20 -31.92 9.25 -13.72
N HIS A 21 -31.87 10.54 -13.40
CA HIS A 21 -30.62 11.29 -13.35
C HIS A 21 -29.72 10.82 -12.20
N SER A 22 -30.27 10.63 -11.00
CA SER A 22 -29.53 10.16 -9.82
C SER A 22 -28.92 8.75 -10.01
N SER A 23 -29.70 7.82 -10.57
CA SER A 23 -29.25 6.46 -10.91
C SER A 23 -28.22 6.41 -12.03
N LYS A 24 -28.31 7.28 -13.06
CA LYS A 24 -27.27 7.41 -14.09
C LYS A 24 -25.95 7.97 -13.54
N THR A 25 -26.00 8.94 -12.61
CA THR A 25 -24.78 9.46 -11.96
C THR A 25 -24.13 8.49 -10.96
N GLN A 26 -24.92 7.65 -10.28
CA GLN A 26 -24.38 6.56 -9.47
C GLN A 26 -23.80 5.43 -10.32
N ALA A 27 -24.48 5.03 -11.40
CA ALA A 27 -23.99 4.00 -12.32
C ALA A 27 -22.71 4.42 -13.05
N SER A 28 -22.59 5.69 -13.50
CA SER A 28 -21.36 6.22 -14.09
C SER A 28 -20.22 6.31 -13.07
N GLY A 29 -20.53 6.67 -11.82
CA GLY A 29 -19.57 6.68 -10.71
C GLY A 29 -19.09 5.29 -10.29
N VAL A 30 -19.91 4.23 -10.47
CA VAL A 30 -19.53 2.83 -10.23
C VAL A 30 -18.72 2.28 -11.42
N ALA A 31 -19.10 2.58 -12.65
CA ALA A 31 -18.36 2.18 -13.85
C ALA A 31 -16.95 2.81 -13.90
N ASP A 32 -16.81 4.10 -13.58
CA ASP A 32 -15.51 4.78 -13.50
C ASP A 32 -14.63 4.22 -12.36
N ARG A 33 -15.22 3.86 -11.22
CA ARG A 33 -14.50 3.17 -10.13
C ARG A 33 -14.04 1.78 -10.55
N ASN A 34 -14.90 0.99 -11.19
CA ASN A 34 -14.55 -0.36 -11.65
C ASN A 34 -13.45 -0.31 -12.72
N LYS A 35 -13.51 0.67 -13.63
CA LYS A 35 -12.44 0.92 -14.62
C LYS A 35 -11.10 1.23 -13.93
N LYS A 36 -11.08 2.12 -12.95
CA LYS A 36 -9.88 2.46 -12.16
C LYS A 36 -9.34 1.27 -11.37
N ILE A 37 -10.21 0.41 -10.84
CA ILE A 37 -9.80 -0.83 -10.15
C ILE A 37 -9.17 -1.82 -11.11
N ILE A 38 -9.76 -2.01 -12.30
CA ILE A 38 -9.23 -2.90 -13.35
C ILE A 38 -7.86 -2.39 -13.83
N GLU A 39 -7.74 -1.09 -14.08
CA GLU A 39 -6.47 -0.45 -14.47
C GLU A 39 -5.40 -0.62 -13.38
N ALA A 40 -5.74 -0.38 -12.11
CA ALA A 40 -4.83 -0.60 -10.98
C ALA A 40 -4.37 -2.06 -10.87
N LYS A 41 -5.29 -3.03 -11.04
CA LYS A 41 -4.96 -4.47 -11.05
C LYS A 41 -4.04 -4.84 -12.20
N SER A 42 -4.25 -4.25 -13.38
CA SER A 42 -3.40 -4.49 -14.55
C SER A 42 -1.99 -3.97 -14.33
N ILE A 43 -1.85 -2.74 -13.82
CA ILE A 43 -0.54 -2.12 -13.54
C ILE A 43 0.21 -2.91 -12.46
N GLN A 44 -0.50 -3.30 -11.40
CA GLN A 44 0.04 -4.16 -10.36
C GLN A 44 0.57 -5.46 -10.96
N LYS A 45 -0.26 -6.17 -11.74
CA LYS A 45 0.14 -7.44 -12.35
C LYS A 45 1.38 -7.28 -13.24
N SER A 46 1.44 -6.24 -14.07
CA SER A 46 2.62 -5.96 -14.89
C SER A 46 3.87 -5.71 -14.05
N PHE A 47 3.74 -5.04 -12.90
CA PHE A 47 4.86 -4.83 -11.99
C PHE A 47 5.31 -6.15 -11.32
N GLU A 48 4.36 -6.98 -10.88
CA GLU A 48 4.63 -8.28 -10.25
C GLU A 48 5.30 -9.27 -11.19
N ASP A 49 4.80 -9.37 -12.42
CA ASP A 49 5.35 -10.25 -13.44
C ASP A 49 6.80 -9.81 -13.77
N ALA A 50 7.02 -8.50 -13.99
CA ALA A 50 8.36 -7.96 -14.27
C ALA A 50 9.34 -8.10 -13.09
N TYR A 51 8.86 -7.94 -11.85
CA TYR A 51 9.66 -8.18 -10.65
C TYR A 51 10.08 -9.65 -10.55
N SER A 52 9.14 -10.57 -10.76
CA SER A 52 9.37 -12.01 -10.64
C SER A 52 10.36 -12.51 -11.70
N GLU A 53 10.22 -12.03 -12.94
CA GLU A 53 11.17 -12.33 -14.01
C GLU A 53 12.58 -11.83 -13.68
N LEU A 54 12.71 -10.61 -13.15
CA LEU A 54 14.01 -10.07 -12.77
C LEU A 54 14.62 -10.86 -11.61
N LYS A 55 13.82 -11.23 -10.60
CA LYS A 55 14.29 -12.00 -9.45
C LYS A 55 14.81 -13.37 -9.89
N ALA A 56 14.08 -14.06 -10.76
CA ALA A 56 14.50 -15.34 -11.32
C ALA A 56 15.84 -15.20 -12.09
N ALA A 57 15.96 -14.18 -12.95
CA ALA A 57 17.20 -13.95 -13.70
C ALA A 57 18.41 -13.62 -12.81
N ILE A 58 18.19 -12.91 -11.68
CA ILE A 58 19.22 -12.64 -10.68
C ILE A 58 19.61 -13.92 -9.93
N ASP A 59 18.65 -14.73 -9.53
CA ASP A 59 18.90 -15.99 -8.82
C ASP A 59 19.64 -17.02 -9.70
N GLU A 60 19.38 -17.02 -11.00
CA GLU A 60 20.11 -17.80 -12.00
C GLU A 60 21.50 -17.23 -12.35
N GLY A 61 21.84 -16.02 -11.87
CA GLY A 61 23.10 -15.34 -12.23
C GLY A 61 23.19 -14.97 -13.72
N ASN A 62 22.06 -14.84 -14.41
CA ASN A 62 22.02 -14.60 -15.85
C ASN A 62 22.00 -13.09 -16.14
N GLN A 63 23.16 -12.51 -16.43
CA GLN A 63 23.32 -11.07 -16.61
C GLN A 63 22.48 -10.49 -17.75
N LYS A 64 22.46 -11.17 -18.91
CA LYS A 64 21.70 -10.68 -20.08
C LYS A 64 20.19 -10.73 -19.82
N ALA A 65 19.71 -11.81 -19.20
CA ALA A 65 18.30 -11.91 -18.81
C ALA A 65 17.94 -10.85 -17.75
N ALA A 66 18.78 -10.67 -16.73
CA ALA A 66 18.55 -9.69 -15.68
C ALA A 66 18.53 -8.24 -16.23
N GLN A 67 19.42 -7.90 -17.16
CA GLN A 67 19.40 -6.59 -17.83
C GLN A 67 18.11 -6.36 -18.63
N LYS A 68 17.60 -7.39 -19.31
CA LYS A 68 16.34 -7.32 -20.05
C LYS A 68 15.16 -7.14 -19.10
N SER A 69 15.03 -8.00 -18.09
CA SER A 69 13.93 -7.95 -17.12
C SER A 69 13.96 -6.69 -16.26
N TYR A 70 15.14 -6.11 -16.00
CA TYR A 70 15.24 -4.81 -15.32
C TYR A 70 14.59 -3.68 -16.12
N LYS A 71 14.70 -3.68 -17.46
CA LYS A 71 14.00 -2.69 -18.30
C LYS A 71 12.49 -2.82 -18.16
N SER A 72 11.96 -4.04 -18.20
CA SER A 72 10.54 -4.30 -18.01
C SER A 72 10.04 -3.87 -16.63
N LEU A 73 10.84 -4.09 -15.58
CA LEU A 73 10.53 -3.60 -14.23
C LEU A 73 10.51 -2.06 -14.18
N LEU A 74 11.46 -1.39 -14.85
CA LEU A 74 11.52 0.06 -14.90
C LEU A 74 10.33 0.67 -15.67
N GLU A 75 9.90 0.04 -16.76
CA GLU A 75 8.69 0.42 -17.51
C GLU A 75 7.44 0.29 -16.65
N ALA A 76 7.26 -0.85 -15.99
CA ALA A 76 6.14 -1.07 -15.07
C ALA A 76 6.15 -0.10 -13.89
N TYR A 77 7.34 0.20 -13.33
CA TYR A 77 7.52 1.21 -12.29
C TYR A 77 7.09 2.61 -12.76
N ASN A 78 7.49 3.03 -13.96
CA ASN A 78 7.17 4.36 -14.48
C ASN A 78 5.67 4.50 -14.75
N LEU A 79 5.02 3.46 -15.28
CA LEU A 79 3.56 3.44 -15.45
C LEU A 79 2.85 3.52 -14.09
N ALA A 80 3.33 2.75 -13.10
CA ALA A 80 2.83 2.82 -11.73
C ALA A 80 2.98 4.24 -11.16
N LYS A 81 4.13 4.88 -11.40
CA LYS A 81 4.44 6.26 -10.97
C LYS A 81 3.58 7.33 -11.60
N GLU A 82 3.31 7.23 -12.88
CA GLU A 82 2.41 8.15 -13.55
C GLU A 82 1.01 8.10 -12.94
N LYS A 83 0.53 6.90 -12.60
CA LYS A 83 -0.86 6.67 -12.19
C LYS A 83 -1.09 6.84 -10.69
N ALA A 84 -0.15 6.40 -9.84
CA ALA A 84 -0.21 6.57 -8.38
C ALA A 84 0.41 7.89 -7.89
N GLY A 85 1.26 8.52 -8.71
CA GLY A 85 2.00 9.74 -8.36
C GLY A 85 3.37 9.45 -7.70
N LYS A 86 4.32 10.34 -7.96
CA LYS A 86 5.73 10.22 -7.52
C LYS A 86 5.90 10.02 -6.02
N THR A 87 5.14 10.78 -5.22
CA THR A 87 5.21 10.69 -3.76
C THR A 87 4.86 9.28 -3.28
N HIS A 88 3.79 8.69 -3.79
CA HIS A 88 3.36 7.34 -3.41
C HIS A 88 4.35 6.27 -3.89
N MET A 89 4.87 6.38 -5.11
CA MET A 89 5.84 5.40 -5.62
C MET A 89 7.16 5.41 -4.88
N ARG A 90 7.63 6.57 -4.41
CA ARG A 90 8.90 6.67 -3.68
C ARG A 90 8.91 5.81 -2.41
N PHE A 91 7.74 5.57 -1.81
CA PHE A 91 7.61 4.70 -0.65
C PHE A 91 7.64 3.21 -1.00
N MET A 92 7.18 2.82 -2.20
CA MET A 92 7.18 1.41 -2.63
C MET A 92 8.51 1.01 -3.24
N VAL A 93 9.01 1.85 -4.13
CA VAL A 93 10.19 1.61 -4.92
C VAL A 93 10.99 2.89 -4.88
N ASN A 94 11.98 2.91 -4.01
CA ASN A 94 12.92 4.01 -3.94
C ASN A 94 13.72 4.06 -5.24
N GLU A 95 13.70 5.20 -5.94
CA GLU A 95 14.44 5.42 -7.19
C GLU A 95 15.95 5.14 -7.01
N ASN A 96 16.49 5.35 -5.81
CA ASN A 96 17.87 5.03 -5.48
C ASN A 96 18.12 3.50 -5.49
N ASN A 97 17.15 2.69 -5.05
CA ASN A 97 17.27 1.24 -5.07
C ASN A 97 17.20 0.70 -6.50
N LEU A 98 16.39 1.30 -7.37
CA LEU A 98 16.37 0.96 -8.81
C LEU A 98 17.72 1.27 -9.46
N SER A 99 18.25 2.47 -9.24
CA SER A 99 19.57 2.86 -9.78
C SER A 99 20.69 1.95 -9.27
N LEU A 100 20.70 1.63 -7.98
CA LEU A 100 21.65 0.71 -7.37
C LEU A 100 21.54 -0.70 -7.96
N LEU A 101 20.31 -1.22 -8.10
CA LEU A 101 20.05 -2.54 -8.67
C LEU A 101 20.56 -2.64 -10.11
N ASN A 102 20.31 -1.63 -10.94
CA ASN A 102 20.86 -1.58 -12.30
C ASN A 102 22.39 -1.65 -12.31
N ASN A 103 23.05 -0.90 -11.42
CA ASN A 103 24.50 -0.90 -11.33
C ASN A 103 25.06 -2.27 -10.91
N GLN A 104 24.40 -2.94 -9.95
CA GLN A 104 24.80 -4.28 -9.50
C GLN A 104 24.61 -5.32 -10.61
N ILE A 105 23.47 -5.31 -11.29
CA ILE A 105 23.20 -6.18 -12.46
C ILE A 105 24.26 -5.95 -13.55
N ASN A 106 24.58 -4.69 -13.86
CA ASN A 106 25.57 -4.37 -14.90
C ASN A 106 26.99 -4.81 -14.53
N ARG A 107 27.30 -4.92 -13.23
CA ARG A 107 28.59 -5.43 -12.74
C ARG A 107 28.61 -6.96 -12.56
N GLY A 108 27.48 -7.65 -12.74
CA GLY A 108 27.35 -9.08 -12.44
C GLY A 108 27.37 -9.40 -10.95
N ASP A 109 27.14 -8.41 -10.08
CA ASP A 109 27.11 -8.58 -8.63
C ASP A 109 25.73 -9.08 -8.16
N PHE A 110 25.46 -10.36 -8.44
CA PHE A 110 24.15 -10.95 -8.17
C PHE A 110 23.84 -11.09 -6.69
N LYS A 111 24.85 -11.19 -5.82
CA LYS A 111 24.65 -11.27 -4.37
C LYS A 111 24.04 -9.96 -3.84
N ASP A 112 24.64 -8.84 -4.20
CA ASP A 112 24.14 -7.53 -3.76
C ASP A 112 22.90 -7.08 -4.55
N ALA A 113 22.79 -7.48 -5.82
CA ALA A 113 21.56 -7.31 -6.60
C ALA A 113 20.38 -8.03 -5.93
N ASN A 114 20.58 -9.26 -5.45
CA ASN A 114 19.55 -10.04 -4.77
C ASN A 114 19.09 -9.34 -3.48
N LYS A 115 20.04 -8.83 -2.70
CA LYS A 115 19.73 -8.03 -1.50
C LYS A 115 18.94 -6.76 -1.84
N THR A 116 19.28 -6.11 -2.94
CA THR A 116 18.66 -4.83 -3.36
C THR A 116 17.27 -5.03 -3.94
N ILE A 117 17.07 -6.04 -4.80
CA ILE A 117 15.73 -6.35 -5.35
C ILE A 117 14.78 -6.81 -4.25
N SER A 118 15.26 -7.58 -3.26
CA SER A 118 14.46 -7.93 -2.07
C SER A 118 14.05 -6.71 -1.23
N GLY A 119 14.77 -5.58 -1.35
CA GLY A 119 14.45 -4.30 -0.71
C GLY A 119 13.57 -3.37 -1.55
N ILE A 120 13.17 -3.77 -2.76
CA ILE A 120 12.12 -3.12 -3.55
C ILE A 120 10.78 -3.73 -3.10
N ALA A 121 9.77 -2.92 -2.76
CA ALA A 121 8.51 -3.47 -2.23
C ALA A 121 7.89 -4.47 -3.22
N GLY A 122 7.53 -5.65 -2.71
CA GLY A 122 6.80 -6.65 -3.48
C GLY A 122 5.37 -6.20 -3.85
N SER A 123 4.77 -6.95 -4.77
CA SER A 123 3.35 -7.00 -5.19
C SER A 123 2.33 -6.18 -4.38
N CYS A 124 2.21 -6.50 -3.08
CA CYS A 124 1.16 -5.97 -2.20
C CYS A 124 1.21 -4.46 -1.97
N GLY A 125 2.41 -3.84 -1.99
CA GLY A 125 2.52 -2.39 -1.85
C GLY A 125 1.81 -1.67 -3.00
N VAL A 126 2.01 -2.19 -4.22
CA VAL A 126 1.52 -1.61 -5.48
C VAL A 126 -0.01 -1.66 -5.55
N THR A 127 -0.62 -2.78 -5.18
CA THR A 127 -2.09 -2.94 -5.11
C THR A 127 -2.74 -1.87 -4.23
N VAL A 128 -2.17 -1.67 -3.04
CA VAL A 128 -2.77 -0.89 -1.96
C VAL A 128 -2.56 0.60 -2.27
N CYS A 129 -1.35 1.03 -2.64
CA CYS A 129 -1.05 2.42 -3.01
C CYS A 129 -1.82 2.92 -4.24
N HIS A 130 -2.06 2.08 -5.26
CA HIS A 130 -2.84 2.48 -6.44
C HIS A 130 -4.35 2.64 -6.16
N GLN A 131 -4.90 2.00 -5.12
CA GLN A 131 -6.36 1.93 -4.90
C GLN A 131 -6.92 2.92 -3.85
N ARG A 132 -6.45 4.17 -3.83
CA ARG A 132 -6.88 5.26 -2.89
C ARG A 132 -6.48 5.07 -1.41
N THR A 133 -5.84 3.98 -1.04
CA THR A 133 -5.42 3.74 0.35
C THR A 133 -4.06 4.37 0.71
N GLY A 134 -3.33 4.88 -0.29
CA GLY A 134 -1.97 5.40 -0.15
C GLY A 134 -1.80 6.48 0.92
N GLY A 135 -2.84 7.29 1.19
CA GLY A 135 -2.79 8.32 2.24
C GLY A 135 -2.76 7.76 3.66
N SER A 136 -3.72 6.90 4.03
CA SER A 136 -3.77 6.31 5.38
C SER A 136 -2.59 5.37 5.64
N MET A 137 -2.13 4.63 4.62
CA MET A 137 -0.97 3.75 4.78
C MET A 137 0.34 4.54 4.92
N ALA A 138 0.53 5.63 4.16
CA ALA A 138 1.68 6.51 4.31
C ALA A 138 1.71 7.20 5.69
N ASN A 139 0.54 7.67 6.16
CA ASN A 139 0.46 8.26 7.50
C ASN A 139 0.70 7.21 8.60
N MET A 140 0.17 5.99 8.45
CA MET A 140 0.44 4.89 9.37
C MET A 140 1.94 4.61 9.45
N GLU A 141 2.63 4.50 8.31
CA GLU A 141 4.08 4.25 8.26
C GLU A 141 4.90 5.39 8.86
N TYR A 142 4.55 6.65 8.54
CA TYR A 142 5.21 7.82 9.12
C TYR A 142 5.14 7.82 10.64
N GLU A 143 3.93 7.71 11.20
CA GLU A 143 3.72 7.69 12.65
C GLU A 143 4.43 6.50 13.30
N TYR A 144 4.36 5.32 12.68
CA TYR A 144 5.07 4.13 13.13
C TYR A 144 6.60 4.32 13.14
N GLY A 145 7.17 4.93 12.09
CA GLY A 145 8.61 5.19 12.00
C GLY A 145 9.10 6.17 13.08
N VAL A 146 8.29 7.16 13.45
CA VAL A 146 8.59 8.05 14.58
C VAL A 146 8.55 7.27 15.89
N ILE A 147 7.52 6.46 16.13
CA ILE A 147 7.39 5.63 17.33
C ILE A 147 8.58 4.67 17.46
N GLN A 148 8.96 3.99 16.38
CA GLN A 148 10.06 3.02 16.38
C GLN A 148 11.38 3.68 16.80
N LYS A 149 11.72 4.83 16.21
CA LYS A 149 12.94 5.59 16.56
C LYS A 149 12.90 6.08 18.00
N ALA A 150 11.75 6.57 18.46
CA ALA A 150 11.58 7.05 19.81
C ALA A 150 11.75 5.92 20.85
N VAL A 151 11.13 4.75 20.61
CA VAL A 151 11.29 3.56 21.46
C VAL A 151 12.75 3.07 21.49
N GLN A 152 13.42 3.04 20.34
CA GLN A 152 14.85 2.68 20.26
C GLN A 152 15.75 3.65 21.04
N ALA A 153 15.40 4.94 21.06
CA ALA A 153 16.10 5.96 21.83
C ALA A 153 15.70 6.01 23.32
N GLY A 154 14.73 5.18 23.75
CA GLY A 154 14.17 5.22 25.11
C GLY A 154 13.21 6.40 25.37
N ASP A 155 12.87 7.20 24.36
CA ASP A 155 11.94 8.32 24.44
C ASP A 155 10.48 7.84 24.34
N LEU A 156 9.96 7.29 25.44
CA LEU A 156 8.57 6.82 25.50
C LEU A 156 7.55 7.97 25.52
N VAL A 157 7.97 9.21 25.79
CA VAL A 157 7.09 10.38 25.75
C VAL A 157 6.72 10.71 24.31
N THR A 158 7.70 10.80 23.42
CA THR A 158 7.46 10.98 21.98
C THR A 158 6.69 9.81 21.40
N ALA A 159 7.04 8.57 21.77
CA ALA A 159 6.31 7.39 21.31
C ALA A 159 4.81 7.45 21.68
N ARG A 160 4.48 7.81 22.93
CA ARG A 160 3.10 7.99 23.38
C ARG A 160 2.35 9.11 22.65
N LYS A 161 3.03 10.21 22.33
CA LYS A 161 2.44 11.34 21.60
C LYS A 161 1.97 10.93 20.20
N HIS A 162 2.74 10.11 19.51
CA HIS A 162 2.46 9.68 18.12
C HIS A 162 1.54 8.45 18.05
N PHE A 163 1.44 7.66 19.12
CA PHE A 163 0.64 6.43 19.15
C PHE A 163 -0.84 6.58 18.75
N PRO A 164 -1.60 7.61 19.19
CA PRO A 164 -3.01 7.77 18.79
C PRO A 164 -3.20 7.94 17.28
N ALA A 165 -2.31 8.69 16.62
CA ALA A 165 -2.34 8.88 15.17
C ALA A 165 -2.01 7.58 14.43
N PHE A 166 -0.96 6.87 14.85
CA PHE A 166 -0.63 5.54 14.35
C PHE A 166 -1.83 4.58 14.47
N LYS A 167 -2.45 4.50 15.66
CA LYS A 167 -3.60 3.63 15.93
C LYS A 167 -4.76 3.93 14.96
N LYS A 168 -5.11 5.20 14.79
CA LYS A 168 -6.15 5.64 13.84
C LYS A 168 -5.84 5.14 12.42
N TYR A 169 -4.65 5.44 11.90
CA TYR A 169 -4.29 5.09 10.53
C TYR A 169 -4.10 3.59 10.31
N PHE A 170 -3.71 2.84 11.35
CA PHE A 170 -3.69 1.38 11.32
C PHE A 170 -5.09 0.81 11.06
N TYR A 171 -6.11 1.27 11.79
CA TYR A 171 -7.48 0.77 11.60
C TYR A 171 -8.11 1.25 10.30
N GLU A 172 -7.81 2.46 9.85
CA GLU A 172 -8.23 2.93 8.52
C GLU A 172 -7.62 2.04 7.42
N SER A 173 -6.32 1.80 7.49
CA SER A 173 -5.61 0.89 6.58
C SER A 173 -6.20 -0.51 6.64
N LYS A 174 -6.37 -1.09 7.84
CA LYS A 174 -6.96 -2.42 8.05
C LYS A 174 -8.35 -2.55 7.44
N LYS A 175 -9.25 -1.60 7.72
CA LYS A 175 -10.62 -1.61 7.16
C LYS A 175 -10.62 -1.60 5.64
N LEU A 176 -9.66 -0.90 5.03
CA LEU A 176 -9.55 -0.79 3.58
C LEU A 176 -8.91 -2.04 2.99
N THR A 177 -7.77 -2.50 3.53
CA THR A 177 -7.08 -3.70 3.08
C THR A 177 -7.96 -4.94 3.22
N SER A 178 -8.80 -5.05 4.26
CA SER A 178 -9.77 -6.15 4.40
C SER A 178 -10.75 -6.26 3.22
N LYS A 179 -11.03 -5.17 2.49
CA LYS A 179 -11.93 -5.21 1.31
C LYS A 179 -11.27 -5.81 0.08
N PHE A 180 -9.95 -5.73 -0.01
CA PHE A 180 -9.19 -6.06 -1.22
C PHE A 180 -8.32 -7.30 -1.03
N LEU A 181 -7.77 -7.47 0.18
CA LEU A 181 -6.88 -8.54 0.60
C LEU A 181 -7.35 -9.11 1.95
N PRO A 182 -8.57 -9.69 2.02
CA PRO A 182 -9.20 -10.10 3.28
C PRO A 182 -8.37 -11.10 4.08
N GLU A 183 -7.87 -12.15 3.44
CA GLU A 183 -7.07 -13.19 4.11
C GLU A 183 -5.75 -12.66 4.63
N LEU A 184 -5.01 -11.90 3.81
CA LEU A 184 -3.75 -11.29 4.21
C LEU A 184 -3.96 -10.29 5.36
N THR A 185 -5.03 -9.50 5.30
CA THR A 185 -5.34 -8.53 6.36
C THR A 185 -5.66 -9.23 7.68
N LYS A 186 -6.41 -10.34 7.63
CA LYS A 186 -6.74 -11.15 8.82
C LYS A 186 -5.49 -11.77 9.45
N GLU A 187 -4.56 -12.24 8.63
CA GLU A 187 -3.31 -12.86 9.10
C GLU A 187 -2.33 -11.82 9.67
N ARG A 188 -2.25 -10.64 9.05
CA ARG A 188 -1.12 -9.70 9.23
C ARG A 188 -1.45 -8.42 10.01
N MET A 189 -2.71 -7.96 10.00
CA MET A 189 -3.12 -6.74 10.70
C MET A 189 -3.95 -7.06 11.95
N LYS A 190 -3.32 -7.76 12.90
CA LYS A 190 -3.99 -8.18 14.14
C LYS A 190 -4.07 -7.03 15.14
N ASP A 191 -5.21 -6.92 15.82
CA ASP A 191 -5.45 -5.86 16.82
C ASP A 191 -4.51 -6.01 18.02
N GLU A 192 -4.16 -7.26 18.36
CA GLU A 192 -3.22 -7.60 19.43
C GLU A 192 -1.86 -6.89 19.28
N TYR A 193 -1.42 -6.58 18.05
CA TYR A 193 -0.15 -5.91 17.84
C TYR A 193 -0.19 -4.46 18.32
N VAL A 194 -1.29 -3.76 18.04
CA VAL A 194 -1.52 -2.38 18.44
C VAL A 194 -1.81 -2.30 19.94
N ASP A 195 -2.61 -3.22 20.46
CA ASP A 195 -2.97 -3.27 21.88
C ASP A 195 -1.75 -3.54 22.77
N ASN A 196 -0.86 -4.45 22.36
CA ASN A 196 0.39 -4.73 23.08
C ASN A 196 1.33 -3.51 23.11
N LEU A 197 1.42 -2.75 22.00
CA LEU A 197 2.21 -1.53 21.96
C LEU A 197 1.59 -0.46 22.88
N GLU A 198 0.27 -0.29 22.86
CA GLU A 198 -0.43 0.66 23.74
C GLU A 198 -0.17 0.34 25.21
N ALA A 199 -0.32 -0.92 25.60
CA ALA A 199 -0.10 -1.37 26.97
C ALA A 199 1.35 -1.11 27.41
N ALA A 200 2.33 -1.43 26.57
CA ALA A 200 3.73 -1.20 26.87
C ALA A 200 4.08 0.29 27.02
N LEU A 201 3.53 1.16 26.16
CA LEU A 201 3.72 2.60 26.24
C LEU A 201 3.06 3.20 27.48
N LYS A 202 1.86 2.75 27.85
CA LYS A 202 1.18 3.18 29.09
C LYS A 202 1.91 2.73 30.35
N ALA A 203 2.46 1.51 30.34
CA ALA A 203 3.26 0.97 31.44
C ALA A 203 4.68 1.58 31.53
N ASN A 204 5.05 2.49 30.64
CA ASN A 204 6.40 3.06 30.53
C ASN A 204 7.49 1.97 30.44
N ASN A 205 7.19 0.84 29.79
CA ASN A 205 8.06 -0.33 29.72
C ASN A 205 8.79 -0.38 28.37
N THR A 206 10.02 0.14 28.33
CA THR A 206 10.83 0.23 27.11
C THR A 206 11.08 -1.14 26.47
N LYS A 207 11.34 -2.18 27.27
CA LYS A 207 11.61 -3.53 26.74
C LYS A 207 10.37 -4.14 26.09
N ALA A 208 9.20 -3.98 26.71
CA ALA A 208 7.94 -4.43 26.14
C ALA A 208 7.58 -3.61 24.88
N ALA A 209 7.82 -2.30 24.90
CA ALA A 209 7.58 -1.43 23.75
C ALA A 209 8.46 -1.82 22.57
N GLN A 210 9.75 -2.08 22.82
CA GLN A 210 10.69 -2.55 21.79
C GLN A 210 10.26 -3.89 21.18
N LYS A 211 9.77 -4.82 22.01
CA LYS A 211 9.21 -6.08 21.54
C LYS A 211 7.96 -5.85 20.67
N ALA A 212 7.05 -4.99 21.10
CA ALA A 212 5.81 -4.71 20.39
C ALA A 212 6.05 -4.03 19.03
N VAL A 213 6.93 -3.01 18.96
CA VAL A 213 7.31 -2.41 17.66
C VAL A 213 7.96 -3.45 16.75
N ASN A 214 8.83 -4.33 17.26
CA ASN A 214 9.43 -5.38 16.44
C ASN A 214 8.38 -6.37 15.88
N VAL A 215 7.35 -6.71 16.66
CA VAL A 215 6.23 -7.55 16.20
C VAL A 215 5.43 -6.84 15.11
N ILE A 216 5.08 -5.56 15.31
CA ILE A 216 4.39 -4.73 14.30
C ILE A 216 5.22 -4.68 13.02
N SER A 217 6.52 -4.42 13.11
CA SER A 217 7.43 -4.37 11.96
C SER A 217 7.46 -5.65 11.14
N LYS A 218 7.36 -6.81 11.82
CA LYS A 218 7.45 -8.13 11.18
C LYS A 218 6.14 -8.57 10.53
N ASN A 219 5.01 -8.09 11.05
CA ASN A 219 3.71 -8.64 10.70
C ASN A 219 2.80 -7.64 10.01
N THR A 220 2.95 -6.34 10.27
CA THR A 220 2.10 -5.33 9.64
C THR A 220 2.63 -5.05 8.25
N CYS A 221 1.73 -4.98 7.27
CA CYS A 221 1.99 -4.47 5.94
C CYS A 221 2.29 -2.96 5.99
N SER A 222 3.34 -2.52 6.67
CA SER A 222 3.97 -1.25 6.31
C SER A 222 4.71 -1.47 4.99
N LEU A 223 4.96 -0.39 4.25
CA LEU A 223 5.78 -0.46 3.04
C LEU A 223 7.18 -1.05 3.33
N ALA A 224 7.67 -0.89 4.58
CA ALA A 224 8.83 -1.61 5.14
C ALA A 224 8.55 -3.02 5.71
N GLY A 225 7.33 -3.34 6.14
CA GLY A 225 6.96 -4.59 6.83
C GLY A 225 6.56 -5.72 5.88
N CYS A 226 6.18 -5.39 4.65
CA CYS A 226 6.09 -6.39 3.57
C CYS A 226 7.45 -7.05 3.27
N HIS A 227 8.58 -6.40 3.59
CA HIS A 227 9.93 -6.97 3.44
C HIS A 227 10.29 -7.97 4.53
N ALA A 228 9.75 -7.85 5.73
CA ALA A 228 10.06 -8.79 6.82
C ALA A 228 9.42 -10.17 6.62
N ILE A 229 8.41 -10.28 5.75
CA ILE A 229 7.66 -11.51 5.47
C ILE A 229 8.36 -12.40 4.44
N PHE A 230 9.23 -11.83 3.60
CA PHE A 230 10.01 -12.58 2.62
C PHE A 230 11.38 -13.05 3.14
N LEU A 231 11.75 -12.66 4.37
CA LEU A 231 13.04 -12.97 4.99
C LEU A 231 12.92 -13.68 6.34
N SER A 232 11.73 -14.21 6.65
CA SER A 232 11.52 -15.16 7.75
C SER A 232 11.30 -16.57 7.22
#